data_AF-A0A7Y6IMJ0-F1
#
_entry.id   AF-A0A7Y6IMJ0-F1
#
_cell.length_a   1.000
_cell.length_b   1.000
_cell.length_c   1.000
_cell.angle_alpha   90.00
_cell.angle_beta   90.00
_cell.angle_gamma   90.00
#
_symmetry.space_group_name_H-M   'P 1'
#
loop_
_entity.id
_entity.type
_entity.pdbx_description
1 polymer ?
#
loop_
_entity_poly.entity_id
_entity_poly.type
_entity_poly.pdbx_seq_one_letter_code
_entity_poly.pdbx_strand_id
1 'polypeptide(L)'
;MSAKYAWSEYFPARPPVSENSGHPAVSPLGDLYPPATEAEILQLEERLATELPPSYRQFLLFANGWGSDDDCCLLRVEEVGWLRDVDPPVAESWSAPKRENSWSVPDERYFVYGPEQDSIHYRGEYVRDTLLVGYWADGVALLNPHVSTAEGEWEAWYLAPGLPGANRYRSFWDLAMDELRMRYAH
;
A
#
# COMPACT_ATOMS: atom_id res chain seq x y z
N MET A 1 -4.38 24.05 -0.65
CA MET A 1 -4.17 22.67 -0.20
C MET A 1 -4.09 21.82 -1.45
N SER A 2 -3.00 21.07 -1.65
CA SER A 2 -2.72 20.41 -2.92
C SER A 2 -3.77 19.34 -3.20
N ALA A 3 -4.59 19.54 -4.22
CA ALA A 3 -5.69 18.67 -4.64
C ALA A 3 -5.22 17.38 -5.34
N LYS A 4 -3.99 16.92 -5.05
CA LYS A 4 -3.37 15.81 -5.80
C LYS A 4 -3.96 14.45 -5.41
N TYR A 5 -4.34 14.27 -4.15
CA TYR A 5 -4.88 13.01 -3.61
C TYR A 5 -6.19 13.27 -2.87
N ALA A 6 -7.31 13.25 -3.59
CA ALA A 6 -8.63 13.58 -3.06
C ALA A 6 -9.29 12.39 -2.35
N TRP A 7 -8.66 11.86 -1.29
CA TRP A 7 -9.16 10.70 -0.54
C TRP A 7 -10.63 10.86 -0.10
N SER A 8 -11.04 12.07 0.31
CA SER A 8 -12.42 12.38 0.71
C SER A 8 -13.49 12.17 -0.39
N GLU A 9 -13.10 12.18 -1.68
CA GLU A 9 -14.04 11.93 -2.78
C GLU A 9 -14.36 10.44 -2.94
N TYR A 10 -13.42 9.58 -2.55
CA TYR A 10 -13.54 8.11 -2.63
C TYR A 10 -13.97 7.49 -1.30
N PHE A 11 -13.73 8.20 -0.19
CA PHE A 11 -14.05 7.79 1.18
C PHE A 11 -14.90 8.88 1.84
N PRO A 12 -16.24 8.89 1.66
CA PRO A 12 -17.08 9.89 2.30
C PRO A 12 -17.00 9.76 3.83
N ALA A 13 -17.04 10.91 4.53
CA ALA A 13 -17.07 10.94 5.98
C ALA A 13 -18.28 10.16 6.53
N ARG A 14 -18.08 9.46 7.65
CA ARG A 14 -19.16 8.75 8.35
C ARG A 14 -20.32 9.74 8.62
N PRO A 15 -21.56 9.47 8.19
CA PRO A 15 -22.68 10.31 8.59
C PRO A 15 -22.82 10.26 10.12
N PRO A 16 -23.22 11.37 10.78
CA PRO A 16 -23.54 11.32 12.20
C PRO A 16 -24.61 10.24 12.40
N VAL A 17 -24.43 9.38 13.40
CA VAL A 17 -25.34 8.28 13.70
C VAL A 17 -26.72 8.87 13.99
N SER A 18 -27.59 8.92 13.00
CA SER A 18 -29.01 9.17 13.19
C SER A 18 -29.67 7.84 13.49
N GLU A 19 -30.14 7.65 14.72
CA GLU A 19 -31.04 6.57 15.13
C GLU A 19 -32.40 6.68 14.43
N ASN A 20 -32.46 6.56 13.10
CA ASN A 20 -33.67 6.20 12.36
C ASN A 20 -33.41 6.07 10.85
N SER A 21 -32.85 4.96 10.41
CA SER A 21 -33.12 4.41 9.07
C SER A 21 -32.63 2.97 9.06
N GLY A 22 -33.50 2.01 8.72
CA GLY A 22 -33.22 0.57 8.70
C GLY A 22 -32.27 0.11 7.58
N HIS A 23 -31.37 0.97 7.11
CA HIS A 23 -30.27 0.61 6.22
C HIS A 23 -29.02 1.30 6.76
N PRO A 24 -28.03 0.55 7.28
CA PRO A 24 -26.76 1.15 7.64
C PRO A 24 -26.11 1.59 6.33
N ALA A 25 -25.87 2.88 6.18
CA ALA A 25 -24.86 3.38 5.25
C ALA A 25 -23.49 2.97 5.81
N VAL A 26 -23.18 1.68 5.70
CA VAL A 26 -21.83 1.17 5.93
C VAL A 26 -20.99 1.85 4.86
N SER A 27 -19.93 2.55 5.26
CA SER A 27 -18.92 3.03 4.31
C SER A 27 -18.60 1.88 3.36
N PRO A 28 -18.49 2.09 2.04
CA PRO A 28 -18.25 1.00 1.09
C PRO A 28 -17.09 0.09 1.53
N LEU A 29 -16.18 0.67 2.30
CA LEU A 29 -14.88 0.17 2.67
C LEU A 29 -14.88 -0.57 4.02
N GLY A 30 -15.90 -0.45 4.85
CA GLY A 30 -15.81 -0.89 6.26
C GLY A 30 -15.28 0.24 7.15
N ASP A 31 -14.83 -0.09 8.36
CA ASP A 31 -14.50 0.91 9.37
C ASP A 31 -13.10 1.54 9.13
N LEU A 32 -13.10 2.81 8.69
CA LEU A 32 -11.90 3.66 8.72
C LEU A 32 -11.55 3.97 10.17
N TYR A 33 -10.26 3.87 10.50
CA TYR A 33 -9.77 4.31 11.79
C TYR A 33 -9.67 5.84 11.86
N PRO A 34 -9.69 6.43 13.07
CA PRO A 34 -9.41 7.85 13.24
C PRO A 34 -8.12 8.27 12.53
N PRO A 35 -8.04 9.50 11.99
CA PRO A 35 -6.83 9.99 11.35
C PRO A 35 -5.61 9.93 12.28
N ALA A 36 -4.45 9.63 11.71
CA ALA A 36 -3.19 9.76 12.44
C ALA A 36 -2.87 11.25 12.61
N THR A 37 -2.25 11.59 13.73
CA THR A 37 -1.70 12.91 13.98
C THR A 37 -0.35 13.09 13.27
N GLU A 38 0.01 14.34 12.98
CA GLU A 38 1.35 14.66 12.44
C GLU A 38 2.48 14.12 13.34
N ALA A 39 2.27 14.12 14.66
CA ALA A 39 3.26 13.61 15.62
C ALA A 39 3.43 12.08 15.55
N GLU A 40 2.36 11.33 15.30
CA GLU A 40 2.45 9.87 15.12
C GLU A 40 3.12 9.51 13.79
N ILE A 41 2.83 10.27 12.73
CA ILE A 41 3.48 10.10 11.43
C ILE A 41 4.97 10.43 11.52
N LEU A 42 5.35 11.52 12.19
CA LEU A 42 6.75 11.87 12.41
C LEU A 42 7.49 10.78 13.21
N GLN A 43 6.84 10.21 14.24
CA GLN A 43 7.41 9.07 14.97
C GLN A 43 7.60 7.83 14.08
N LEU A 44 6.67 7.56 13.17
CA LEU A 44 6.81 6.50 12.18
C LEU A 44 8.02 6.76 11.25
N GLU A 45 8.14 7.96 10.71
CA GLU A 45 9.28 8.35 9.85
C GLU A 45 10.63 8.26 10.60
N GLU A 46 10.66 8.70 11.86
CA GLU A 46 11.84 8.56 12.73
C GLU A 46 12.19 7.08 12.96
N ARG A 47 11.19 6.23 13.23
CA ARG A 47 11.38 4.78 13.42
C ARG A 47 11.87 4.08 12.16
N LEU A 48 11.42 4.52 10.99
CA LEU A 48 11.85 3.99 9.69
C LEU A 48 13.15 4.63 9.19
N ALA A 49 13.58 5.73 9.80
CA ALA A 49 14.69 6.58 9.37
C ALA A 49 14.54 7.09 7.91
N THR A 50 13.31 7.41 7.50
CA THR A 50 12.98 7.90 6.16
C THR A 50 11.66 8.66 6.16
N GLU A 51 11.51 9.61 5.24
CA GLU A 51 10.23 10.28 4.98
C GLU A 51 9.30 9.36 4.19
N LEU A 52 8.00 9.37 4.51
CA LEU A 52 7.00 8.57 3.81
C LEU A 52 6.62 9.20 2.46
N PRO A 53 6.22 8.39 1.46
CA PRO A 53 5.77 8.93 0.19
C PRO A 53 4.51 9.78 0.37
N PRO A 54 4.39 10.92 -0.33
CA PRO A 54 3.35 11.92 -0.04
C PRO A 54 1.92 11.38 -0.07
N SER A 55 1.59 10.49 -1.01
CA SER A 55 0.24 9.91 -1.11
C SER A 55 -0.12 9.05 0.11
N TYR A 56 0.83 8.26 0.62
CA TYR A 56 0.63 7.43 1.80
C TYR A 56 0.55 8.28 3.08
N ARG A 57 1.43 9.28 3.22
CA ARG A 57 1.36 10.24 4.33
C ARG A 57 0.00 10.93 4.39
N GLN A 58 -0.51 11.41 3.26
CA GLN A 58 -1.82 12.06 3.19
C GLN A 58 -2.96 11.09 3.51
N PHE A 59 -2.83 9.81 3.15
CA PHE A 59 -3.79 8.80 3.55
C PHE A 59 -3.81 8.63 5.07
N LEU A 60 -2.65 8.52 5.72
CA LEU A 60 -2.58 8.37 7.19
C LEU A 60 -3.18 9.58 7.94
N LEU A 61 -2.96 10.80 7.44
CA LEU A 61 -3.61 12.03 7.94
C LEU A 61 -5.12 12.08 7.69
N PHE A 62 -5.65 11.22 6.83
CA PHE A 62 -7.07 11.07 6.57
C PHE A 62 -7.68 9.91 7.37
N ALA A 63 -6.98 8.78 7.48
CA ALA A 63 -7.35 7.60 8.25
C ALA A 63 -6.08 6.81 8.63
N ASN A 64 -5.89 6.52 9.92
CA ASN A 64 -4.77 5.70 10.41
C ASN A 64 -5.06 4.22 10.18
N GLY A 65 -5.04 3.78 8.92
CA GLY A 65 -5.40 2.43 8.53
C GLY A 65 -6.90 2.27 8.25
N TRP A 66 -7.25 1.07 7.78
CA TRP A 66 -8.58 0.77 7.27
C TRP A 66 -8.85 -0.74 7.39
N GLY A 67 -10.07 -1.12 7.76
CA GLY A 67 -10.56 -2.50 7.69
C GLY A 67 -10.54 -3.17 9.06
N SER A 68 -11.68 -3.73 9.46
CA SER A 68 -11.89 -4.43 10.74
C SER A 68 -11.92 -5.95 10.63
N ASP A 69 -11.96 -6.47 9.40
CA ASP A 69 -12.18 -7.88 9.11
C ASP A 69 -10.91 -8.49 8.51
N ASP A 70 -10.70 -9.79 8.76
CA ASP A 70 -9.49 -10.56 8.41
C ASP A 70 -9.15 -10.58 6.90
N ASP A 71 -10.09 -10.16 6.04
CA ASP A 71 -9.93 -10.27 4.59
C ASP A 71 -9.08 -9.14 3.98
N CYS A 72 -9.13 -7.93 4.52
CA CYS A 72 -8.45 -6.77 3.92
C CYS A 72 -8.24 -5.64 4.93
N CYS A 73 -6.98 -5.28 5.20
CA CYS A 73 -6.64 -4.15 6.04
C CYS A 73 -5.46 -3.31 5.53
N LEU A 74 -5.52 -2.00 5.77
CA LEU A 74 -4.35 -1.13 5.80
C LEU A 74 -3.91 -0.97 7.24
N LEU A 75 -2.63 -1.18 7.48
CA LEU A 75 -2.02 -1.17 8.81
C LEU A 75 -2.01 0.24 9.41
N ARG A 76 -2.13 0.29 10.73
CA ARG A 76 -1.98 1.53 11.50
C ARG A 76 -0.50 1.88 11.62
N VAL A 77 -0.17 3.14 11.87
CA VAL A 77 1.22 3.62 11.93
C VAL A 77 2.09 2.91 12.97
N GLU A 78 1.49 2.28 13.99
CA GLU A 78 2.23 1.47 14.97
C GLU A 78 2.61 0.07 14.45
N GLU A 79 1.89 -0.44 13.44
CA GLU A 79 2.02 -1.80 12.89
C GLU A 79 2.84 -1.81 11.60
N VAL A 80 2.92 -0.67 10.90
CA VAL A 80 3.71 -0.48 9.68
C VAL A 80 5.20 -0.70 9.96
N GLY A 81 5.89 -1.45 9.09
CA GLY A 81 7.33 -1.70 9.22
C GLY A 81 7.94 -2.35 7.99
N TRP A 82 9.27 -2.46 7.99
CA TRP A 82 10.00 -3.12 6.90
C TRP A 82 9.62 -4.58 6.82
N LEU A 83 9.32 -5.08 5.61
CA LEU A 83 8.78 -6.42 5.38
C LEU A 83 9.65 -7.50 6.00
N ARG A 84 10.98 -7.39 5.87
CA ARG A 84 11.94 -8.32 6.49
C ARG A 84 11.86 -8.44 8.02
N ASP A 85 11.32 -7.42 8.69
CA ASP A 85 11.25 -7.32 10.14
C ASP A 85 9.84 -7.71 10.64
N VAL A 86 8.79 -7.33 9.91
CA VAL A 86 7.38 -7.57 10.30
C VAL A 86 6.80 -8.89 9.78
N ASP A 87 7.19 -9.33 8.58
CA ASP A 87 6.80 -10.61 7.99
C ASP A 87 7.98 -11.27 7.24
N PRO A 88 8.97 -11.81 7.98
CA PRO A 88 10.12 -12.48 7.39
C PRO A 88 9.75 -13.64 6.44
N PRO A 89 8.75 -14.50 6.73
CA PRO A 89 8.33 -15.56 5.81
C PRO A 89 7.89 -15.05 4.43
N VAL A 90 7.09 -13.98 4.37
CA VAL A 90 6.70 -13.34 3.10
C VAL A 90 7.93 -12.74 2.43
N ALA A 91 8.77 -12.02 3.19
CA ALA A 91 10.01 -11.45 2.65
C ALA A 91 10.90 -12.50 1.99
N GLU A 92 11.09 -13.65 2.63
CA GLU A 92 11.94 -14.74 2.14
C GLU A 92 11.35 -15.45 0.93
N SER A 93 10.04 -15.68 0.92
CA SER A 93 9.36 -16.40 -0.16
C SER A 93 9.37 -15.63 -1.47
N TRP A 94 9.26 -14.30 -1.39
CA TRP A 94 9.23 -13.41 -2.55
C TRP A 94 10.60 -12.84 -2.93
N SER A 95 11.60 -12.97 -2.06
CA SER A 95 12.97 -12.59 -2.41
C SER A 95 13.51 -13.47 -3.55
N ALA A 96 14.21 -12.87 -4.51
CA ALA A 96 14.85 -13.62 -5.58
C ALA A 96 15.80 -14.69 -4.97
N PRO A 97 15.85 -15.91 -5.52
CA PRO A 97 16.77 -16.93 -5.02
C PRO A 97 18.22 -16.44 -5.13
N LYS A 98 19.02 -16.63 -4.08
CA LYS A 98 20.46 -16.34 -3.99
C LYS A 98 21.31 -17.20 -4.94
N ARG A 99 20.95 -17.32 -6.22
CA ARG A 99 21.86 -17.88 -7.20
C ARG A 99 22.86 -16.81 -7.57
N GLU A 100 24.15 -17.18 -7.62
CA GLU A 100 25.30 -16.31 -7.92
C GLU A 100 25.21 -15.52 -9.24
N ASN A 101 24.12 -15.63 -10.01
CA ASN A 101 23.86 -14.94 -11.28
C ASN A 101 22.36 -14.58 -11.48
N SER A 102 21.67 -14.03 -10.46
CA SER A 102 20.39 -13.36 -10.74
C SER A 102 20.67 -11.98 -11.33
N TRP A 103 20.70 -11.88 -12.66
CA TRP A 103 20.68 -10.57 -13.30
C TRP A 103 19.40 -9.84 -12.88
N SER A 104 19.55 -8.70 -12.20
CA SER A 104 18.43 -7.83 -11.84
C SER A 104 17.60 -7.53 -13.08
N VAL A 105 16.27 -7.48 -12.95
CA VAL A 105 15.41 -7.21 -14.12
C VAL A 105 15.83 -5.88 -14.75
N PRO A 106 16.20 -5.85 -16.06
CA PRO A 106 16.63 -4.63 -16.73
C PRO A 106 15.55 -3.54 -16.67
N ASP A 107 15.98 -2.28 -16.64
CA ASP A 107 15.12 -1.10 -16.58
C ASP A 107 14.01 -1.12 -17.65
N GLU A 108 14.31 -1.60 -18.86
CA GLU A 108 13.36 -1.62 -19.99
C GLU A 108 12.19 -2.57 -19.77
N ARG A 109 12.36 -3.58 -18.91
CA ARG A 109 11.29 -4.51 -18.51
C ARG A 109 10.70 -4.14 -17.16
N TYR A 110 11.50 -3.52 -16.31
CA TYR A 110 11.10 -3.15 -14.97
C TYR A 110 10.15 -1.94 -14.97
N PHE A 111 10.48 -0.86 -15.67
CA PHE A 111 9.70 0.39 -15.61
C PHE A 111 8.47 0.42 -16.51
N VAL A 112 7.90 -0.74 -16.83
CA VAL A 112 6.61 -0.88 -17.52
C VAL A 112 5.51 -0.99 -16.46
N TYR A 113 4.55 -0.05 -16.49
CA TYR A 113 3.45 0.05 -15.54
C TYR A 113 2.09 -0.01 -16.25
N GLY A 114 1.03 -0.33 -15.51
CA GLY A 114 -0.32 -0.40 -16.04
C GLY A 114 -0.60 -1.74 -16.73
N PRO A 115 -1.55 -1.83 -17.67
CA PRO A 115 -2.01 -3.10 -18.26
C PRO A 115 -0.94 -3.87 -19.06
N GLU A 116 0.11 -3.20 -19.51
CA GLU A 116 1.19 -3.79 -20.29
C GLU A 116 2.30 -4.40 -19.43
N GLN A 117 2.26 -4.19 -18.12
CA GLN A 117 3.25 -4.76 -17.21
C GLN A 117 3.10 -6.28 -17.14
N ASP A 118 4.23 -6.97 -16.99
CA ASP A 118 4.27 -8.37 -16.59
C ASP A 118 4.79 -8.44 -15.16
N SER A 119 4.01 -9.03 -14.25
CA SER A 119 4.34 -9.07 -12.82
C SER A 119 5.58 -9.90 -12.52
N ILE A 120 5.98 -10.81 -13.43
CA ILE A 120 7.24 -11.55 -13.30
C ILE A 120 8.47 -10.64 -13.35
N HIS A 121 8.35 -9.41 -13.88
CA HIS A 121 9.45 -8.47 -14.07
C HIS A 121 9.73 -7.59 -12.84
N TYR A 122 9.49 -8.09 -11.64
CA TYR A 122 9.87 -7.42 -10.39
C TYR A 122 11.30 -7.76 -9.94
N ARG A 123 11.88 -6.92 -9.09
CA ARG A 123 13.24 -7.07 -8.55
C ARG A 123 13.18 -7.68 -7.16
N GLY A 124 13.29 -8.99 -7.08
CA GLY A 124 13.18 -9.72 -5.82
C GLY A 124 14.20 -9.29 -4.76
N GLU A 125 15.32 -8.68 -5.15
CA GLU A 125 16.29 -8.09 -4.23
C GLU A 125 15.76 -6.88 -3.43
N TYR A 126 14.69 -6.20 -3.89
CA TYR A 126 14.07 -5.08 -3.17
C TYR A 126 13.06 -5.52 -2.12
N VAL A 127 12.51 -6.74 -2.24
CA VAL A 127 11.38 -7.23 -1.43
C VAL A 127 11.61 -7.03 0.07
N ARG A 128 12.78 -7.41 0.57
CA ARG A 128 13.12 -7.33 2.00
C ARG A 128 13.08 -5.91 2.56
N ASP A 129 13.32 -4.92 1.71
CA ASP A 129 13.41 -3.50 2.07
C ASP A 129 12.14 -2.72 1.71
N THR A 130 11.09 -3.42 1.28
CA THR A 130 9.79 -2.79 1.11
C THR A 130 9.11 -2.56 2.46
N LEU A 131 8.31 -1.51 2.55
CA LEU A 131 7.49 -1.18 3.71
C LEU A 131 6.14 -1.89 3.58
N LEU A 132 5.78 -2.74 4.55
CA LEU A 132 4.46 -3.35 4.61
C LEU A 132 3.43 -2.34 5.13
N VAL A 133 2.41 -2.07 4.32
CA VAL A 133 1.36 -1.10 4.64
C VAL A 133 -0.04 -1.69 4.71
N GLY A 134 -0.22 -2.94 4.29
CA GLY A 134 -1.51 -3.62 4.36
C GLY A 134 -1.49 -5.06 3.88
N TYR A 135 -2.56 -5.76 4.20
CA TYR A 135 -2.90 -7.08 3.68
C TYR A 135 -4.20 -6.97 2.91
N TRP A 136 -4.23 -7.37 1.65
CA TRP A 136 -5.44 -7.33 0.81
C TRP A 136 -5.72 -8.71 0.26
N ALA A 137 -6.89 -9.25 0.57
CA ALA A 137 -7.27 -10.63 0.28
C ALA A 137 -6.19 -11.61 0.78
N ASP A 138 -5.53 -12.33 -0.13
CA ASP A 138 -4.46 -13.29 0.17
C ASP A 138 -3.05 -12.70 -0.01
N GLY A 139 -2.94 -11.40 -0.27
CA GLY A 139 -1.70 -10.71 -0.60
C GLY A 139 -1.31 -9.59 0.36
N VAL A 140 -0.19 -8.95 0.02
CA VAL A 140 0.39 -7.82 0.77
C VAL A 140 0.51 -6.59 -0.12
N ALA A 141 0.18 -5.44 0.47
CA ALA A 141 0.42 -4.12 -0.10
C ALA A 141 1.72 -3.55 0.47
N LEU A 142 2.65 -3.19 -0.41
CA LEU A 142 4.02 -2.82 -0.06
C LEU A 142 4.41 -1.49 -0.72
N LEU A 143 5.29 -0.72 -0.08
CA LEU A 143 5.93 0.47 -0.65
C LEU A 143 7.44 0.24 -0.82
N ASN A 144 7.96 0.44 -2.01
CA ASN A 144 9.34 0.19 -2.39
C ASN A 144 10.17 1.48 -2.40
N PRO A 145 11.04 1.73 -1.39
CA PRO A 145 11.84 2.95 -1.33
C PRO A 145 12.98 2.99 -2.36
N HIS A 146 13.34 1.86 -2.97
CA HIS A 146 14.43 1.80 -3.98
C HIS A 146 14.06 2.46 -5.30
N VAL A 147 12.76 2.68 -5.54
CA VAL A 147 12.25 3.30 -6.75
C VAL A 147 11.32 4.43 -6.34
N SER A 148 11.77 5.66 -6.55
CA SER A 148 11.00 6.86 -6.23
C SER A 148 10.88 7.82 -7.41
N THR A 149 9.77 8.54 -7.50
CA THR A 149 9.59 9.62 -8.47
C THR A 149 10.31 10.90 -8.01
N ALA A 150 10.40 11.90 -8.88
CA ALA A 150 10.96 13.21 -8.54
C ALA A 150 10.13 13.95 -7.47
N GLU A 151 8.86 13.60 -7.32
CA GLU A 151 7.95 14.14 -6.31
C GLU A 151 8.03 13.40 -4.97
N GLY A 152 8.90 12.39 -4.84
CA GLY A 152 9.07 11.61 -3.62
C GLY A 152 8.05 10.48 -3.44
N GLU A 153 7.22 10.18 -4.44
CA GLU A 153 6.37 8.99 -4.39
C GLU A 153 7.23 7.74 -4.53
N TRP A 154 6.95 6.73 -3.72
CA TRP A 154 7.56 5.42 -3.85
C TRP A 154 6.69 4.55 -4.73
N GLU A 155 7.35 3.68 -5.49
CA GLU A 155 6.66 2.61 -6.19
C GLU A 155 5.91 1.74 -5.18
N ALA A 156 4.67 1.38 -5.49
CA ALA A 156 3.83 0.54 -4.63
C ALA A 156 3.60 -0.81 -5.31
N TRP A 157 3.62 -1.89 -4.52
CA TRP A 157 3.51 -3.25 -5.02
C TRP A 157 2.33 -3.96 -4.37
N TYR A 158 1.69 -4.83 -5.15
CA TYR A 158 0.84 -5.89 -4.65
C TYR A 158 1.48 -7.24 -4.96
N LEU A 159 1.73 -8.03 -3.92
CA LEU A 159 2.21 -9.41 -4.01
C LEU A 159 1.13 -10.34 -3.48
N ALA A 160 0.78 -11.37 -4.24
CA ALA A 160 -0.19 -12.37 -3.83
C ALA A 160 0.19 -13.74 -4.39
N PRO A 161 -0.11 -14.86 -3.70
CA PRO A 161 0.20 -16.20 -4.17
C PRO A 161 -0.34 -16.52 -5.59
N GLY A 162 -1.42 -15.86 -6.01
CA GLY A 162 -1.97 -15.98 -7.36
C GLY A 162 -1.18 -15.27 -8.46
N LEU A 163 -0.17 -14.46 -8.13
CA LEU A 163 0.64 -13.72 -9.08
C LEU A 163 2.03 -14.37 -9.25
N PRO A 164 2.61 -14.37 -10.47
CA PRO A 164 3.98 -14.84 -10.70
C PRO A 164 5.05 -13.88 -10.14
N GLY A 165 4.65 -12.69 -9.69
CA GLY A 165 5.52 -11.65 -9.14
C GLY A 165 4.73 -10.45 -8.64
N ALA A 166 5.28 -9.24 -8.75
CA ALA A 166 4.67 -8.02 -8.25
C ALA A 166 3.86 -7.27 -9.32
N ASN A 167 2.59 -6.97 -9.02
CA ASN A 167 1.88 -5.88 -9.69
C ASN A 167 2.39 -4.56 -9.11
N ARG A 168 2.90 -3.68 -9.97
CA ARG A 168 3.60 -2.45 -9.58
C ARG A 168 2.82 -1.23 -10.04
N TYR A 169 2.91 -0.21 -9.21
CA TYR A 169 2.21 1.06 -9.34
C TYR A 169 3.19 2.19 -9.03
N ARG A 170 3.00 3.36 -9.65
CA ARG A 170 3.92 4.49 -9.50
C ARG A 170 3.83 5.18 -8.13
N SER A 171 2.78 4.90 -7.37
CA SER A 171 2.51 5.50 -6.07
C SER A 171 1.56 4.62 -5.26
N PHE A 172 1.49 4.86 -3.94
CA PHE A 172 0.47 4.26 -3.09
C PHE A 172 -0.95 4.65 -3.54
N TRP A 173 -1.14 5.89 -4.00
CA TRP A 173 -2.41 6.34 -4.56
C TRP A 173 -2.89 5.44 -5.72
N ASP A 174 -2.00 5.17 -6.69
CA ASP A 174 -2.36 4.37 -7.86
C ASP A 174 -2.76 2.94 -7.48
N LEU A 175 -2.01 2.34 -6.55
CA LEU A 175 -2.29 1.02 -5.99
C LEU A 175 -3.66 1.01 -5.27
N ALA A 176 -3.89 1.97 -4.37
CA ALA A 176 -5.14 2.07 -3.62
C ALA A 176 -6.35 2.32 -4.54
N MET A 177 -6.22 3.17 -5.56
CA MET A 177 -7.30 3.42 -6.52
C MET A 177 -7.64 2.18 -7.35
N ASP A 178 -6.65 1.36 -7.69
CA ASP A 178 -6.89 0.09 -8.39
C ASP A 178 -7.66 -0.89 -7.50
N GLU A 179 -7.25 -1.03 -6.24
CA GLU A 179 -7.93 -1.87 -5.26
C GLU A 179 -9.39 -1.45 -5.04
N LEU A 180 -9.64 -0.14 -4.89
CA LEU A 180 -11.00 0.40 -4.79
C LEU A 180 -11.83 0.08 -6.03
N ARG A 181 -11.27 0.24 -7.24
CA ARG A 181 -11.99 -0.09 -8.47
C ARG A 181 -12.33 -1.58 -8.53
N MET A 182 -11.42 -2.46 -8.13
CA MET A 182 -11.68 -3.91 -8.14
C MET A 182 -12.79 -4.30 -7.15
N ARG A 183 -12.82 -3.69 -5.96
CA ARG A 183 -13.85 -4.01 -4.95
C ARG A 183 -15.23 -3.46 -5.26
N TYR A 184 -15.32 -2.29 -5.90
CA TYR A 184 -16.59 -1.58 -6.11
C TYR A 184 -17.01 -1.45 -7.56
N ALA A 185 -16.41 -2.22 -8.47
CA ALA A 185 -16.93 -2.41 -9.81
C ALA A 185 -18.30 -3.14 -9.72
N HIS A 186 -19.38 -2.36 -9.68
CA HIS A 186 -20.76 -2.80 -9.85
C HIS A 186 -21.26 -2.46 -11.25
#